data_AF-A0A8S9G8M0-F1
#
_entry.id   AF-A0A8S9G8M0-F1
#
_cell.length_a   1.000
_cell.length_b   1.000
_cell.length_c   1.000
_cell.angle_alpha   90.00
_cell.angle_beta   90.00
_cell.angle_gamma   90.00
#
_symmetry.space_group_name_H-M   'P 1'
#
loop_
_entity.id
_entity.type
_entity.pdbx_description
1 polymer ?
#
loop_
_entity_poly.entity_id
_entity_poly.type
_entity_poly.pdbx_seq_one_letter_code
_entity_poly.pdbx_strand_id
1 'polypeptide(L)'
;MASSIKEIFSKDNFKKNKKIVLLSAAVALLLVAAVIGIAAGASKANGNRKQPLSPSSHAVLRSACSSTLYPELCISAVATSGGVKLTSQKDVIEASLNLTTIAVEHNYFTVKKLIKNRKGLTPREKTALHDCLETIDETLDELHETLEDLQMYPNKKTLREP
;
A
#
# COMPACT_ATOMS: atom_id res chain seq x y z
N MET A 1 -30.28 -72.34 32.95
CA MET A 1 -31.62 -71.72 33.01
C MET A 1 -31.42 -70.22 32.85
N ALA A 2 -32.06 -69.48 31.96
CA ALA A 2 -33.00 -69.79 30.91
C ALA A 2 -32.80 -68.78 29.76
N SER A 3 -33.00 -69.30 28.56
CA SER A 3 -33.18 -68.57 27.31
C SER A 3 -34.42 -67.68 27.39
N SER A 4 -34.35 -66.44 26.90
CA SER A 4 -35.37 -65.82 26.03
C SER A 4 -35.07 -64.34 25.78
N ILE A 5 -34.51 -64.02 24.61
CA ILE A 5 -34.84 -62.76 23.94
C ILE A 5 -35.20 -63.12 22.50
N LYS A 6 -36.48 -63.44 22.35
CA LYS A 6 -37.22 -63.21 21.11
C LYS A 6 -37.04 -61.74 20.71
N GLU A 7 -36.93 -61.54 19.40
CA GLU A 7 -37.48 -60.40 18.69
C GLU A 7 -36.73 -59.06 18.89
N ILE A 8 -35.68 -58.71 18.13
CA ILE A 8 -35.50 -58.59 16.66
C ILE A 8 -36.29 -57.45 15.98
N PHE A 9 -37.35 -56.85 16.57
CA PHE A 9 -38.09 -55.79 15.87
C PHE A 9 -38.40 -54.57 16.76
N SER A 10 -37.47 -53.61 16.85
CA SER A 10 -37.81 -52.18 17.14
C SER A 10 -36.64 -51.20 17.19
N LYS A 11 -35.38 -51.64 17.23
CA LYS A 11 -34.27 -50.74 17.59
C LYS A 11 -33.81 -49.78 16.47
N ASP A 12 -34.13 -50.06 15.21
CA ASP A 12 -33.63 -49.27 14.08
C ASP A 12 -34.46 -48.02 13.73
N ASN A 13 -35.72 -47.94 14.21
CA ASN A 13 -36.58 -46.79 13.93
C ASN A 13 -36.50 -45.68 14.98
N PHE A 14 -35.83 -45.87 16.12
CA PHE A 14 -35.70 -44.81 17.14
C PHE A 14 -34.42 -43.98 16.97
N LYS A 15 -33.33 -44.58 16.46
CA LYS A 15 -32.02 -43.94 16.33
C LYS A 15 -31.91 -43.03 15.08
N LYS A 16 -32.68 -43.32 14.03
CA LYS A 16 -32.73 -42.53 12.79
C LYS A 16 -33.38 -41.17 13.01
N ASN A 17 -34.44 -41.12 13.81
CA ASN A 17 -35.24 -39.91 14.06
C ASN A 17 -34.46 -38.91 14.91
N LYS A 18 -33.73 -39.38 15.94
CA LYS A 18 -32.84 -38.52 16.73
C LYS A 18 -31.69 -37.96 15.90
N LYS A 19 -31.10 -38.75 14.98
CA LYS A 19 -30.06 -38.27 14.07
C LYS A 19 -30.59 -37.22 13.08
N ILE A 20 -31.79 -37.43 12.53
CA ILE A 20 -32.43 -36.48 11.61
C ILE A 20 -32.78 -35.17 12.33
N VAL A 21 -33.31 -35.24 13.57
CA VAL A 21 -33.62 -34.05 14.38
C VAL A 21 -32.36 -33.27 14.77
N LEU A 22 -31.27 -33.96 15.09
CA LEU A 22 -29.98 -33.31 15.39
C LEU A 22 -29.35 -32.68 14.15
N LEU A 23 -29.47 -33.32 12.98
CA LEU A 23 -29.01 -32.77 11.71
C LEU A 23 -29.84 -31.55 11.28
N SER A 24 -31.18 -31.59 11.43
CA SER A 24 -32.03 -30.44 11.12
C SER A 24 -31.80 -29.27 12.07
N ALA A 25 -31.59 -29.54 13.37
CA ALA A 25 -31.27 -28.51 14.35
C ALA A 25 -29.90 -27.88 14.08
N ALA A 26 -28.89 -28.66 13.68
CA ALA A 26 -27.57 -28.16 13.31
C ALA A 26 -27.61 -27.28 12.06
N VAL A 27 -28.39 -27.65 11.03
CA VAL A 27 -28.56 -26.84 9.82
C VAL A 27 -29.28 -25.52 10.13
N ALA A 28 -30.34 -25.55 10.95
CA ALA A 28 -31.03 -24.33 11.37
C ALA A 28 -30.10 -23.39 12.18
N LEU A 29 -29.27 -23.94 13.07
CA LEU A 29 -28.27 -23.17 13.83
C LEU A 29 -27.21 -22.53 12.93
N LEU A 30 -26.74 -23.24 11.89
CA LEU A 30 -25.80 -22.70 10.90
C LEU A 30 -26.41 -21.55 10.09
N LEU A 31 -27.70 -21.66 9.72
CA LEU A 31 -28.40 -20.60 9.01
C LEU A 31 -28.58 -19.34 9.89
N VAL A 32 -28.90 -19.50 11.18
CA VAL A 32 -29.03 -18.38 12.12
C VAL A 32 -27.66 -17.69 12.37
N ALA A 33 -26.56 -18.44 12.46
CA ALA A 33 -25.22 -17.87 12.61
C ALA A 33 -24.77 -17.04 11.38
N ALA A 34 -25.18 -17.43 10.18
CA ALA A 34 -24.86 -16.68 8.95
C ALA A 34 -25.51 -15.28 8.91
N VAL A 35 -26.67 -15.09 9.55
CA VAL A 35 -27.36 -13.78 9.57
C VAL A 35 -26.72 -12.80 10.57
N ILE A 36 -26.11 -13.32 11.64
CA ILE A 36 -25.46 -12.50 12.69
C ILE A 36 -24.04 -12.04 12.26
N GLY A 37 -23.43 -12.74 11.29
CA GLY A 37 -22.10 -12.40 10.77
C GLY A 37 -22.01 -11.10 9.94
N ILE A 38 -23.13 -10.51 9.53
CA ILE A 38 -23.13 -9.31 8.67
C ILE A 38 -23.01 -8.00 9.49
N ALA A 39 -23.36 -8.00 10.78
CA ALA A 39 -23.34 -6.77 11.59
C ALA A 39 -22.01 -6.50 12.33
N ALA A 40 -21.12 -7.49 12.46
CA ALA A 40 -19.85 -7.35 13.19
C ALA A 40 -18.59 -7.42 12.29
N GLY A 41 -18.79 -7.42 10.96
CA GLY A 41 -17.73 -7.54 9.96
C GLY A 41 -17.43 -6.26 9.17
N ALA A 42 -17.83 -5.09 9.65
CA ALA A 42 -17.28 -3.83 9.13
C ALA A 42 -15.91 -3.61 9.77
N SER A 43 -14.91 -4.37 9.32
CA SER A 43 -13.54 -3.88 9.44
C SER A 43 -13.51 -2.52 8.76
N LYS A 44 -13.24 -1.46 9.54
CA LYS A 44 -12.80 -0.18 8.99
C LYS A 44 -11.55 -0.49 8.18
N ALA A 45 -11.74 -0.83 6.91
CA ALA A 45 -10.70 -0.71 5.92
C ALA A 45 -10.42 0.79 5.85
N ASN A 46 -9.46 1.25 6.65
CA ASN A 46 -8.74 2.48 6.38
C ASN A 46 -7.83 2.23 5.17
N GLY A 47 -8.43 1.74 4.08
CA GLY A 47 -7.80 1.68 2.79
C GLY A 47 -7.75 3.11 2.34
N ASN A 48 -6.55 3.63 2.17
CA ASN A 48 -6.29 4.82 1.39
C ASN A 48 -6.94 4.60 0.02
N ARG A 49 -8.23 4.94 -0.12
CA ARG A 49 -9.00 4.74 -1.34
C ARG A 49 -8.35 5.69 -2.33
N LYS A 50 -7.39 5.16 -3.11
CA LYS A 50 -6.78 5.88 -4.22
C LYS A 50 -7.93 6.25 -5.13
N GLN A 51 -8.41 7.48 -5.00
CA GLN A 51 -9.45 7.96 -5.88
C GLN A 51 -8.83 7.98 -7.28
N PRO A 52 -9.49 7.37 -8.27
CA PRO A 52 -8.99 7.44 -9.63
C PRO A 52 -8.85 8.92 -10.02
N LEU A 53 -7.74 9.25 -10.67
CA LEU A 53 -7.51 10.59 -11.21
C LEU A 53 -8.69 10.99 -12.11
N SER A 54 -9.10 12.26 -12.06
CA SER A 54 -10.09 12.76 -13.01
C SER A 54 -9.53 12.65 -14.45
N PRO A 55 -10.40 12.54 -15.47
CA PRO A 55 -9.95 12.52 -16.87
C PRO A 55 -9.05 13.71 -17.24
N SER A 56 -9.33 14.90 -16.69
CA SER A 56 -8.51 16.09 -16.88
C SER A 56 -7.10 15.94 -16.28
N SER A 57 -7.01 15.46 -15.04
CA SER A 57 -5.72 15.21 -14.37
C SER A 57 -4.92 14.15 -15.11
N HIS A 58 -5.59 13.13 -15.64
CA HIS A 58 -4.96 12.10 -16.44
C HIS A 58 -4.37 12.65 -17.75
N ALA A 59 -5.05 13.58 -18.42
CA ALA A 59 -4.56 14.21 -19.65
C ALA A 59 -3.34 15.09 -19.37
N VAL A 60 -3.40 15.93 -18.32
CA VAL A 60 -2.27 16.77 -17.87
C VAL A 60 -1.06 15.90 -17.53
N LEU A 61 -1.27 14.83 -16.76
CA LEU A 61 -0.21 13.91 -16.38
C LEU A 61 0.46 13.25 -17.60
N ARG A 62 -0.33 12.75 -18.56
CA ARG A 62 0.23 12.17 -19.79
C ARG A 62 1.02 13.18 -20.59
N SER A 63 0.50 14.40 -20.75
CA SER A 63 1.17 15.46 -21.48
C SER A 63 2.50 15.81 -20.82
N ALA A 64 2.52 16.02 -19.50
CA ALA A 64 3.73 16.36 -18.75
C ALA A 64 4.78 15.24 -18.77
N CYS A 65 4.36 13.97 -18.65
CA CYS A 65 5.28 12.84 -18.66
C CYS A 65 5.81 12.48 -20.07
N SER A 66 5.18 12.97 -21.14
CA SER A 66 5.51 12.58 -22.53
C SER A 66 6.94 12.94 -22.96
N SER A 67 7.54 13.97 -22.35
CA SER A 67 8.91 14.41 -22.63
C SER A 67 9.97 13.75 -21.73
N THR A 68 9.55 12.92 -20.78
CA THR A 68 10.49 12.23 -19.87
C THR A 68 11.13 11.02 -20.57
N LEU A 69 12.30 10.60 -20.09
CA LEU A 69 12.97 9.40 -20.59
C LEU A 69 12.16 8.12 -20.33
N TYR A 70 11.35 8.10 -19.26
CA TYR A 70 10.53 6.96 -18.86
C TYR A 70 9.05 7.37 -18.66
N PRO A 71 8.27 7.61 -19.73
CA PRO A 71 6.91 8.16 -19.62
C PRO A 71 5.95 7.30 -18.79
N GLU A 72 5.98 5.98 -19.00
CA GLU A 72 5.10 5.07 -18.26
C GLU A 72 5.44 4.99 -16.77
N LEU A 73 6.73 5.09 -16.43
CA LEU A 73 7.17 5.16 -15.04
C LEU A 73 6.72 6.47 -14.39
N CYS A 74 6.87 7.61 -15.09
CA CYS A 74 6.38 8.91 -14.63
C CYS A 74 4.86 8.88 -14.35
N ILE A 75 4.07 8.39 -15.30
CA ILE A 75 2.61 8.30 -15.17
C ILE A 75 2.23 7.43 -13.97
N SER A 76 2.79 6.22 -13.89
CA SER A 76 2.45 5.28 -12.82
C SER A 76 2.90 5.78 -11.45
N ALA A 77 4.11 6.34 -11.33
CA ALA A 77 4.62 6.89 -10.07
C ALA A 77 3.76 8.06 -9.59
N VAL A 78 3.53 9.07 -10.42
CA VAL A 78 2.78 10.28 -10.03
C VAL A 78 1.31 9.95 -9.73
N ALA A 79 0.71 8.99 -10.45
CA ALA A 79 -0.65 8.53 -10.15
C ALA A 79 -0.79 7.91 -8.75
N THR A 80 0.31 7.48 -8.11
CA THR A 80 0.27 6.96 -6.74
C THR A 80 0.26 8.04 -5.66
N SER A 81 0.60 9.29 -5.99
CA SER A 81 0.75 10.39 -5.03
C SER A 81 -0.53 10.67 -4.23
N GLY A 82 -1.71 10.41 -4.82
CA GLY A 82 -3.01 10.47 -4.14
C GLY A 82 -3.41 11.87 -3.69
N GLY A 83 -4.70 12.21 -3.78
CA GLY A 83 -5.24 13.46 -3.21
C GLY A 83 -4.83 14.77 -3.89
N VAL A 84 -3.82 14.78 -4.76
CA VAL A 84 -3.39 15.98 -5.52
C VAL A 84 -4.18 16.09 -6.82
N LYS A 85 -4.85 17.23 -7.01
CA LYS A 85 -5.51 17.56 -8.27
C LYS A 85 -4.47 18.10 -9.24
N LEU A 86 -4.13 17.31 -10.27
CA LEU A 86 -3.17 17.71 -11.30
C LEU A 86 -3.88 18.59 -12.34
N THR A 87 -3.67 19.90 -12.26
CA THR A 87 -4.27 20.89 -13.16
C THR A 87 -3.26 21.51 -14.12
N SER A 88 -1.96 21.42 -13.80
CA SER A 88 -0.89 22.02 -14.59
C SER A 88 0.36 21.13 -14.67
N GLN A 89 1.29 21.45 -15.56
CA GLN A 89 2.61 20.82 -15.61
C GLN A 89 3.41 21.08 -14.32
N LYS A 90 3.25 22.26 -13.71
CA LYS A 90 3.87 22.61 -12.42
C LYS A 90 3.43 21.63 -11.33
N ASP A 91 2.15 21.29 -11.27
CA ASP A 91 1.61 20.34 -10.27
C ASP A 91 2.22 18.94 -10.45
N VAL A 92 2.44 18.51 -11.70
CA VAL A 92 3.09 17.22 -12.00
C VAL A 92 4.56 17.23 -11.58
N ILE A 93 5.28 18.33 -11.84
CA ILE A 93 6.68 18.49 -11.41
C ILE A 93 6.76 18.48 -9.89
N GLU A 94 5.92 19.26 -9.20
CA GLU A 94 5.87 19.31 -7.73
C GLU A 94 5.55 17.94 -7.11
N ALA A 95 4.57 17.23 -7.66
CA ALA A 95 4.26 15.86 -7.23
C ALA A 95 5.45 14.90 -7.45
N SER A 96 6.18 15.06 -8.56
CA SER A 96 7.36 14.25 -8.87
C SER A 96 8.53 14.54 -7.92
N LEU A 97 8.77 15.82 -7.60
CA LEU A 97 9.77 16.25 -6.64
C LEU A 97 9.46 15.68 -5.25
N ASN A 98 8.23 15.86 -4.75
CA ASN A 98 7.81 15.31 -3.46
C ASN A 98 7.97 13.78 -3.38
N LEU A 99 7.58 13.06 -4.44
CA LEU A 99 7.79 11.60 -4.51
C LEU A 99 9.27 11.23 -4.46
N THR A 100 10.11 12.01 -5.14
CA THR A 100 11.57 11.81 -5.17
C THR A 100 12.18 12.08 -3.80
N THR A 101 11.82 13.18 -3.14
CA THR A 101 12.27 13.50 -1.78
C THR A 101 11.95 12.36 -0.81
N ILE A 102 10.72 11.85 -0.79
CA ILE A 102 10.33 10.71 0.05
C ILE A 102 11.18 9.47 -0.26
N ALA A 103 11.44 9.18 -1.53
CA ALA A 103 12.26 8.04 -1.93
C ALA A 103 13.72 8.20 -1.49
N VAL A 104 14.29 9.39 -1.63
CA VAL A 104 15.67 9.72 -1.24
C VAL A 104 15.83 9.69 0.28
N GLU A 105 14.88 10.23 1.05
CA GLU A 105 14.87 10.13 2.52
C GLU A 105 14.85 8.66 2.97
N HIS A 106 13.99 7.84 2.34
CA HIS A 106 13.92 6.42 2.63
C HIS A 106 15.26 5.71 2.31
N ASN A 107 15.92 6.11 1.22
CA ASN A 107 17.26 5.59 0.87
C ASN A 107 18.29 5.97 1.93
N TYR A 108 18.30 7.21 2.42
CA TYR A 108 19.19 7.64 3.50
C TYR A 108 19.08 6.73 4.73
N PHE A 109 17.86 6.52 5.22
CA PHE A 109 17.63 5.64 6.38
C PHE A 109 17.99 4.19 6.09
N THR A 110 17.75 3.72 4.87
CA THR A 110 18.11 2.37 4.44
C THR A 110 19.62 2.16 4.45
N VAL A 111 20.40 3.08 3.88
CA VAL A 111 21.87 3.04 3.87
C VAL A 111 22.41 3.15 5.29
N LYS A 112 21.89 4.08 6.10
CA LYS A 112 22.28 4.23 7.51
C LYS A 112 22.04 2.96 8.32
N LYS A 113 20.90 2.30 8.08
CA LYS A 113 20.57 1.01 8.70
C LYS A 113 21.49 -0.12 8.21
N LEU A 114 21.86 -0.11 6.92
CA LEU A 114 22.79 -1.07 6.34
C LEU A 114 24.16 -0.98 7.03
N ILE A 115 24.73 0.22 7.15
CA ILE A 115 26.03 0.45 7.83
C ILE A 115 25.97 -0.05 9.28
N LYS A 116 24.88 0.21 10.00
CA LYS A 116 24.73 -0.17 11.41
C LYS A 116 24.58 -1.68 11.61
N ASN A 117 23.80 -2.34 10.75
CA ASN A 117 23.32 -3.70 11.02
C ASN A 117 24.05 -4.78 10.21
N ARG A 118 24.67 -4.44 9.07
CA ARG A 118 25.38 -5.40 8.24
C ARG A 118 26.74 -5.73 8.86
N LYS A 119 26.90 -6.99 9.26
CA LYS A 119 28.18 -7.53 9.70
C LYS A 119 29.06 -7.85 8.50
N GLY A 120 30.38 -7.78 8.69
CA GLY A 120 31.36 -8.21 7.69
C GLY A 120 31.61 -7.22 6.54
N LEU A 121 31.19 -5.95 6.69
CA LEU A 121 31.59 -4.91 5.75
C LEU A 121 33.10 -4.67 5.87
N THR A 122 33.79 -4.71 4.73
CA THR A 122 35.17 -4.27 4.62
C THR A 122 35.29 -2.77 4.89
N PRO A 123 36.49 -2.26 5.24
CA PRO A 123 36.70 -0.82 5.40
C PRO A 123 36.29 -0.02 4.17
N ARG A 124 36.59 -0.53 2.97
CA ARG A 124 36.24 0.11 1.69
C ARG A 124 34.74 0.20 1.47
N GLU A 125 34.00 -0.86 1.77
CA GLU A 125 32.53 -0.85 1.66
C GLU A 125 31.91 0.13 2.66
N LYS A 126 32.44 0.20 3.88
CA LYS A 126 31.97 1.15 4.89
C LYS A 126 32.20 2.60 4.44
N THR A 127 33.38 2.90 3.89
CA THR A 127 33.67 4.22 3.29
C THR A 127 32.68 4.54 2.17
N ALA A 128 32.52 3.64 1.20
CA ALA A 128 31.59 3.86 0.09
C ALA A 128 30.14 4.13 0.56
N LEU A 129 29.66 3.43 1.60
CA LEU A 129 28.34 3.68 2.17
C LEU A 129 28.24 5.02 2.92
N HIS A 130 29.34 5.50 3.52
CA HIS A 130 29.39 6.84 4.09
C HIS A 130 29.37 7.92 3.00
N ASP A 131 30.14 7.74 1.93
CA ASP A 131 30.10 8.64 0.76
C ASP A 131 28.68 8.69 0.17
N CYS A 132 27.99 7.53 0.08
CA CYS A 132 26.58 7.50 -0.30
C CYS A 132 25.68 8.31 0.64
N LEU A 133 25.91 8.28 1.96
CA LEU A 133 25.09 9.06 2.89
C LEU A 133 25.28 10.56 2.70
N GLU A 134 26.52 11.01 2.48
CA GLU A 134 26.84 12.41 2.21
C GLU A 134 26.16 12.88 0.93
N THR A 135 26.33 12.16 -0.18
CA THR A 135 25.66 12.51 -1.45
C THR A 135 24.14 12.48 -1.34
N ILE A 136 23.56 11.54 -0.59
CA ILE A 136 22.10 11.50 -0.38
C ILE A 136 21.62 12.71 0.43
N ASP A 137 22.38 13.12 1.46
CA ASP A 137 22.07 14.30 2.29
C ASP A 137 22.08 15.57 1.44
N GLU A 138 23.14 15.78 0.65
CA GLU A 138 23.25 16.88 -0.31
C GLU A 138 22.08 16.87 -1.32
N THR A 139 21.72 15.69 -1.84
CA THR A 139 20.57 15.55 -2.75
C THR A 139 19.26 15.98 -2.09
N LEU A 140 19.06 15.71 -0.79
CA LEU A 140 17.85 16.15 -0.08
C LEU A 140 17.78 17.66 0.05
N ASP A 141 18.89 18.30 0.37
CA ASP A 141 18.98 19.77 0.44
C ASP A 141 18.66 20.41 -0.92
N GLU A 142 19.26 19.91 -2.00
CA GLU A 142 18.99 20.38 -3.37
C GLU A 142 17.53 20.17 -3.80
N LEU A 143 16.91 19.05 -3.40
CA LEU A 143 15.50 18.78 -3.69
C LEU A 143 14.56 19.75 -2.95
N HIS A 144 14.88 20.11 -1.70
CA HIS A 144 14.11 21.10 -0.94
C HIS A 144 14.25 22.49 -1.56
N GLU A 145 15.47 22.92 -1.91
CA GLU A 145 15.70 24.18 -2.61
C GLU A 145 14.93 24.22 -3.94
N THR A 146 14.98 23.14 -4.72
CA THR A 146 14.24 23.02 -5.98
C THR A 146 12.72 23.16 -5.80
N LEU A 147 12.17 22.63 -4.70
CA LEU A 147 10.74 22.78 -4.37
C LEU A 147 10.39 24.23 -4.04
N GLU A 148 11.21 24.91 -3.23
CA GLU A 148 11.03 26.33 -2.90
C GLU A 148 11.09 27.21 -4.16
N ASP A 149 12.08 26.97 -5.02
CA ASP A 149 12.23 27.64 -6.31
C ASP A 149 11.03 27.43 -7.22
N LEU A 150 10.53 26.19 -7.32
CA LEU A 150 9.34 25.88 -8.10
C LEU A 150 8.11 26.61 -7.57
N GLN A 151 7.96 26.73 -6.24
CA GLN A 151 6.86 27.48 -5.64
C GLN A 151 6.93 28.97 -6.03
N MET A 152 8.13 29.56 -6.09
CA MET A 152 8.33 30.96 -6.48
C MET A 152 8.19 31.23 -7.98
N TYR A 153 8.35 30.22 -8.86
CA TYR A 153 8.19 30.36 -10.31
C TYR A 153 6.75 30.76 -10.73
N PRO A 154 6.55 31.70 -11.69
CA PRO A 154 7.55 32.27 -12.63
C PRO A 154 8.11 33.63 -12.20
N ASN A 155 7.99 34.01 -10.92
CA ASN A 155 8.43 35.34 -10.49
C ASN A 155 9.92 35.50 -10.81
N LYS A 156 10.28 36.64 -11.43
CA LYS A 156 11.56 36.92 -12.10
C LYS A 156 12.82 36.93 -11.19
N LYS A 157 12.82 36.26 -10.04
CA LYS A 157 14.07 35.97 -9.35
C LYS A 157 14.80 34.91 -10.16
N THR A 158 16.00 35.26 -10.61
CA THR A 158 16.93 34.31 -11.23
C THR A 158 17.09 33.11 -10.29
N LEU A 159 16.81 31.90 -10.78
CA LEU A 159 16.91 30.61 -10.06
C LEU A 159 18.37 30.20 -9.74
N ARG A 160 19.26 31.19 -9.70
CA ARG A 160 20.69 31.08 -9.43
C ARG A 160 21.22 32.51 -9.27
N GLU A 161 21.59 32.89 -8.05
CA GLU A 161 22.54 33.99 -7.88
C GLU A 161 23.95 33.41 -8.14
N PRO A 162 24.85 34.11 -8.85
CA PRO A 162 26.15 33.59 -9.29
C PRO A 162 27.13 33.26 -8.17
#